data_AF-A0A925ZRM5-F1
#
_entry.id   AF-A0A925ZRM5-F1
#
_cell.length_a   1.000
_cell.length_b   1.000
_cell.length_c   1.000
_cell.angle_alpha   90.00
_cell.angle_beta   90.00
_cell.angle_gamma   90.00
#
_symmetry.space_group_name_H-M   'P 1'
#
loop_
_entity.id
_entity.type
_entity.pdbx_description
1 polymer ?
#
loop_
_entity_poly.entity_id
_entity_poly.type
_entity_poly.pdbx_seq_one_letter_code
_entity_poly.pdbx_strand_id
1 'polypeptide(L)'
;MELEPLARDEAQATNGYTPHAASTEQRYRILAESMPQMVWATDADGAHVYFNQRWYEYTGLSEAASLGFGFANALHPDDRARTLERWRQAWQDGASYEIEYRFRRHDGAYRWFVGRANPVRAADGRVVEWVGTCTDIDTQRRAGEAQHFIAEASVVLASSLDYEATLTNVARLAVPHIADWCAIDILDDDGSLRRLAVAHIDPAKLSIAHYLQQQYPVDMKAPSGVPAVLRTGQPELVREISDELLVAALHDKPELLQLFRDLGLRSS
;
A
#
# COMPACT_ATOMS: atom_id res chain seq x y z
N MET A 1 -64.99 -50.04 51.44
CA MET A 1 -64.55 -49.83 50.06
C MET A 1 -63.34 -48.90 50.17
N GLU A 2 -62.20 -49.48 50.55
CA GLU A 2 -61.06 -49.76 49.64
C GLU A 2 -60.33 -48.45 49.29
N LEU A 3 -59.03 -48.20 49.50
CA LEU A 3 -57.84 -48.93 49.95
C LEU A 3 -56.82 -47.84 50.41
N GLU A 4 -55.98 -48.14 51.41
CA GLU A 4 -54.68 -47.48 51.67
C GLU A 4 -53.56 -48.18 50.84
N PRO A 5 -52.25 -47.79 50.82
CA PRO A 5 -51.58 -46.48 51.00
C PRO A 5 -50.30 -46.26 50.11
N LEU A 6 -49.60 -45.12 50.35
CA LEU A 6 -48.13 -44.85 50.34
C LEU A 6 -47.22 -45.24 49.15
N ALA A 7 -46.53 -44.24 48.56
CA ALA A 7 -45.05 -44.08 48.62
C ALA A 7 -44.54 -42.93 47.71
N ARG A 8 -43.48 -42.25 48.18
CA ARG A 8 -42.63 -41.27 47.47
C ARG A 8 -42.02 -41.88 46.21
N ASP A 9 -41.82 -41.07 45.15
CA ASP A 9 -40.47 -40.96 44.58
C ASP A 9 -40.26 -39.70 43.73
N GLU A 10 -39.02 -39.21 43.79
CA GLU A 10 -38.47 -38.07 43.06
C GLU A 10 -38.35 -38.35 41.56
N ALA A 11 -38.69 -37.37 40.72
CA ALA A 11 -38.11 -37.28 39.38
C ALA A 11 -38.15 -35.82 38.89
N GLN A 12 -37.09 -35.08 39.25
CA GLN A 12 -36.61 -33.96 38.44
C GLN A 12 -36.27 -34.50 37.05
N ALA A 13 -37.13 -34.27 36.06
CA ALA A 13 -36.82 -34.52 34.66
C ALA A 13 -36.19 -33.26 34.03
N THR A 14 -34.86 -33.20 34.19
CA THR A 14 -33.88 -32.86 33.16
C THR A 14 -34.21 -31.72 32.19
N ASN A 15 -33.87 -30.50 32.60
CA ASN A 15 -33.64 -29.39 31.68
C ASN A 15 -32.32 -29.64 30.91
N GLY A 16 -32.37 -30.48 29.89
CA GLY A 16 -31.25 -30.77 28.99
C GLY A 16 -31.20 -29.80 27.81
N TYR A 17 -30.96 -28.52 28.06
CA TYR A 17 -30.67 -27.54 27.00
C TYR A 17 -29.17 -27.24 26.98
N THR A 18 -28.43 -27.92 26.10
CA THR A 18 -27.06 -27.52 25.74
C THR A 18 -27.01 -27.06 24.29
N PRO A 19 -26.91 -25.75 24.02
CA PRO A 19 -26.46 -25.21 22.76
C PRO A 19 -25.14 -24.48 23.00
N HIS A 20 -24.04 -25.22 23.11
CA HIS A 20 -22.75 -24.58 23.38
C HIS A 20 -21.90 -24.36 22.11
N ALA A 21 -22.03 -25.18 21.07
CA ALA A 21 -21.18 -25.09 19.87
C ALA A 21 -21.67 -24.06 18.84
N ALA A 22 -22.93 -24.14 18.38
CA ALA A 22 -23.51 -23.21 17.40
C ALA A 22 -23.52 -21.76 17.91
N SER A 23 -23.76 -21.56 19.21
CA SER A 23 -23.68 -20.24 19.86
C SER A 23 -22.28 -19.64 19.85
N THR A 24 -21.24 -20.47 19.86
CA THR A 24 -19.86 -20.01 20.00
C THR A 24 -19.30 -19.61 18.64
N GLU A 25 -19.50 -20.44 17.61
CA GLU A 25 -19.13 -20.11 16.23
C GLU A 25 -19.85 -18.84 15.74
N GLN A 26 -21.15 -18.72 16.03
CA GLN A 26 -21.93 -17.55 15.65
C GLN A 26 -21.46 -16.27 16.38
N ARG A 27 -21.04 -16.37 17.64
CA ARG A 27 -20.42 -15.25 18.38
C ARG A 27 -19.07 -14.87 17.80
N TYR A 28 -18.19 -15.83 17.47
CA TYR A 28 -16.90 -15.54 16.85
C TYR A 28 -17.06 -14.85 15.49
N ARG A 29 -18.01 -15.32 14.67
CA ARG A 29 -18.32 -14.69 13.39
C ARG A 29 -18.80 -13.25 13.58
N ILE A 30 -19.75 -13.01 14.50
CA ILE A 30 -20.21 -11.64 14.79
C ILE A 30 -19.05 -10.73 15.22
N LEU A 31 -18.15 -11.22 16.07
CA LEU A 31 -16.98 -10.45 16.50
C LEU A 31 -16.07 -10.13 15.31
N ALA A 32 -15.73 -11.12 14.48
CA ALA A 32 -14.89 -10.93 13.31
C ALA A 32 -15.51 -9.97 12.27
N GLU A 33 -16.82 -10.07 12.03
CA GLU A 33 -17.55 -9.17 11.12
C GLU A 33 -17.64 -7.72 11.65
N SER A 34 -17.64 -7.55 12.97
CA SER A 34 -17.68 -6.22 13.59
C SER A 34 -16.32 -5.51 13.59
N MET A 35 -15.22 -6.22 13.34
CA MET A 35 -13.89 -5.63 13.35
C MET A 35 -13.68 -4.75 12.11
N PRO A 36 -13.01 -3.59 12.27
CA PRO A 36 -12.66 -2.74 11.13
C PRO A 36 -11.50 -3.32 10.29
N GLN A 37 -10.79 -4.33 10.82
CA GLN A 37 -9.69 -5.00 10.13
C GLN A 37 -10.21 -6.17 9.30
N MET A 38 -9.42 -6.58 8.31
CA MET A 38 -9.68 -7.86 7.64
C MET A 38 -9.30 -8.98 8.58
N VAL A 39 -10.20 -9.94 8.73
CA VAL A 39 -10.03 -11.13 9.57
C VAL A 39 -10.16 -12.35 8.67
N TRP A 40 -9.33 -13.36 8.93
CA TRP A 40 -9.35 -14.62 8.21
C TRP A 40 -9.07 -15.79 9.13
N ALA A 41 -9.52 -16.96 8.71
CA ALA A 41 -9.20 -18.23 9.38
C ALA A 41 -8.86 -19.30 8.35
N THR A 42 -8.05 -20.27 8.79
CA THR A 42 -7.58 -21.40 7.98
C THR A 42 -7.85 -22.71 8.68
N ASP A 43 -7.89 -23.82 7.95
CA ASP A 43 -7.88 -25.15 8.56
C ASP A 43 -6.48 -25.54 9.09
N ALA A 44 -6.36 -26.77 9.60
CA ALA A 44 -5.10 -27.31 10.09
C ALA A 44 -4.02 -27.46 8.99
N ASP A 45 -4.43 -27.45 7.72
CA ASP A 45 -3.56 -27.56 6.55
C ASP A 45 -3.23 -26.18 5.94
N GLY A 46 -3.58 -25.10 6.64
CA GLY A 46 -3.30 -23.74 6.23
C GLY A 46 -4.15 -23.26 5.04
N ALA A 47 -5.17 -24.00 4.63
CA ALA A 47 -6.10 -23.54 3.60
C ALA A 47 -7.10 -22.57 4.22
N HIS A 48 -7.30 -21.40 3.59
CA HIS A 48 -8.19 -20.37 4.10
C HIS A 48 -9.65 -20.82 3.95
N VAL A 49 -10.37 -20.88 5.08
CA VAL A 49 -11.76 -21.34 5.14
C VAL A 49 -12.74 -20.19 5.45
N TYR A 50 -12.22 -19.03 5.83
CA TYR A 50 -13.04 -17.87 6.16
C TYR A 50 -12.29 -16.55 5.93
N PHE A 51 -13.04 -15.55 5.48
CA PHE A 51 -12.70 -14.14 5.51
C PHE A 51 -13.94 -13.33 5.95
N ASN A 52 -13.74 -12.26 6.71
CA ASN A 52 -14.82 -11.34 7.04
C ASN A 52 -15.18 -10.41 5.87
N GLN A 53 -16.29 -9.68 6.00
CA GLN A 53 -16.79 -8.79 4.95
C GLN A 53 -15.78 -7.75 4.46
N ARG A 54 -14.88 -7.26 5.33
CA ARG A 54 -13.87 -6.25 4.99
C ARG A 54 -12.88 -6.71 3.93
N TRP A 55 -12.57 -8.01 3.89
CA TRP A 55 -11.72 -8.59 2.85
C TRP A 55 -12.36 -8.46 1.46
N TYR A 56 -13.65 -8.81 1.36
CA TYR A 56 -14.37 -8.79 0.09
C TYR A 56 -14.63 -7.36 -0.39
N GLU A 57 -15.01 -6.45 0.53
CA GLU A 57 -15.16 -5.02 0.23
C GLU A 57 -13.85 -4.40 -0.27
N TYR A 58 -12.73 -4.78 0.32
CA TYR A 58 -11.43 -4.25 -0.09
C TYR A 58 -10.96 -4.83 -1.42
N THR A 59 -10.92 -6.15 -1.56
CA THR A 59 -10.32 -6.83 -2.72
C THR A 59 -11.26 -6.92 -3.93
N GLY A 60 -12.57 -6.91 -3.71
CA GLY A 60 -13.58 -7.18 -4.73
C GLY A 60 -13.64 -8.64 -5.18
N LEU A 61 -12.91 -9.55 -4.53
CA LEU A 61 -12.94 -10.98 -4.85
C LEU A 61 -14.23 -11.63 -4.34
N SER A 62 -14.64 -12.71 -5.00
CA SER A 62 -15.67 -13.60 -4.45
C SER A 62 -15.07 -14.54 -3.40
N GLU A 63 -15.93 -15.13 -2.57
CA GLU A 63 -15.55 -16.17 -1.62
C GLU A 63 -14.85 -17.34 -2.33
N ALA A 64 -15.46 -17.87 -3.39
CA ALA A 64 -14.88 -18.96 -4.18
C ALA A 64 -13.49 -18.64 -4.74
N ALA A 65 -13.21 -17.38 -5.07
CA ALA A 65 -11.89 -16.94 -5.55
C ALA A 65 -10.88 -16.67 -4.43
N SER A 66 -11.33 -16.57 -3.17
CA SER A 66 -10.52 -16.21 -2.00
C SER A 66 -10.12 -17.42 -1.16
N LEU A 67 -10.99 -18.42 -1.02
CA LEU A 67 -10.78 -19.58 -0.16
C LEU A 67 -9.63 -20.49 -0.63
N GLY A 68 -9.18 -21.38 0.26
CA GLY A 68 -8.02 -22.23 0.07
C GLY A 68 -6.74 -21.39 0.02
N PHE A 69 -6.08 -21.38 -1.13
CA PHE A 69 -4.93 -20.50 -1.41
C PHE A 69 -5.30 -19.35 -2.35
N GLY A 70 -6.60 -19.12 -2.60
CA GLY A 70 -7.12 -18.11 -3.53
C GLY A 70 -6.76 -16.67 -3.15
N PHE A 71 -6.55 -16.38 -1.86
CA PHE A 71 -6.07 -15.07 -1.38
C PHE A 71 -4.79 -14.58 -2.09
N ALA A 72 -3.96 -15.50 -2.59
CA ALA A 72 -2.75 -15.18 -3.33
C ALA A 72 -3.03 -14.42 -4.63
N ASN A 73 -4.26 -14.48 -5.15
CA ASN A 73 -4.68 -13.68 -6.31
C ASN A 73 -4.77 -12.18 -6.00
N ALA A 74 -5.00 -11.81 -4.74
CA ALA A 74 -4.99 -10.42 -4.29
C ALA A 74 -3.57 -9.90 -4.02
N LEU A 75 -2.57 -10.77 -3.86
CA LEU A 75 -1.19 -10.35 -3.61
C LEU A 75 -0.55 -9.74 -4.85
N HIS A 76 0.28 -8.72 -4.62
CA HIS A 76 1.18 -8.19 -5.63
C HIS A 76 2.09 -9.31 -6.18
N PRO A 77 2.33 -9.38 -7.50
CA PRO A 77 3.11 -10.45 -8.12
C PRO A 77 4.45 -10.74 -7.42
N ASP A 78 5.22 -9.70 -7.10
CA ASP A 78 6.52 -9.84 -6.43
C ASP A 78 6.43 -10.42 -5.00
N ASP A 79 5.29 -10.26 -4.32
CA ASP A 79 5.14 -10.66 -2.93
C ASP A 79 4.59 -12.10 -2.80
N ARG A 80 4.02 -12.66 -3.88
CA ARG A 80 3.33 -13.95 -3.88
C ARG A 80 4.20 -15.10 -3.39
N ALA A 81 5.36 -15.28 -4.01
CA ALA A 81 6.23 -16.41 -3.71
C ALA A 81 6.69 -16.39 -2.24
N ARG A 82 7.17 -15.23 -1.78
CA ARG A 82 7.62 -15.02 -0.39
C ARG A 82 6.48 -15.26 0.61
N THR A 83 5.28 -14.78 0.30
CA THR A 83 4.11 -14.91 1.18
C THR A 83 3.69 -16.36 1.32
N LEU A 84 3.57 -17.08 0.20
CA LEU A 84 3.20 -18.50 0.22
C LEU A 84 4.25 -19.37 0.92
N GLU A 85 5.54 -19.06 0.72
CA GLU A 85 6.64 -19.74 1.41
C GLU A 85 6.55 -19.54 2.93
N ARG A 86 6.45 -18.28 3.37
CA ARG A 86 6.37 -17.95 4.79
C ARG A 86 5.11 -18.54 5.44
N TRP A 87 3.98 -18.50 4.72
CA TRP A 87 2.75 -19.12 5.21
C TRP A 87 2.96 -20.63 5.37
N ARG A 88 3.55 -21.30 4.38
CA ARG A 88 3.85 -22.73 4.44
C ARG A 88 4.67 -23.14 5.66
N GLN A 89 5.73 -22.40 5.93
CA GLN A 89 6.57 -22.63 7.11
C GLN A 89 5.75 -22.49 8.40
N ALA A 90 4.94 -21.43 8.51
CA ALA A 90 4.15 -21.20 9.71
C ALA A 90 3.15 -22.32 10.01
N TRP A 91 2.42 -22.84 9.00
CA TRP A 91 1.45 -23.91 9.26
C TRP A 91 2.09 -25.28 9.46
N GLN A 92 3.21 -25.57 8.78
CA GLN A 92 3.98 -26.80 9.01
C GLN A 92 4.63 -26.86 10.39
N ASP A 93 5.18 -25.74 10.87
CA ASP A 93 5.85 -25.67 12.16
C ASP A 93 4.86 -25.48 13.33
N GLY A 94 3.57 -25.26 13.05
CA GLY A 94 2.60 -24.93 14.09
C GLY A 94 2.89 -23.57 14.74
N ALA A 95 3.50 -22.64 14.02
CA ALA A 95 4.04 -21.39 14.56
C ALA A 95 3.14 -20.19 14.28
N SER A 96 3.40 -19.08 14.99
CA SER A 96 2.81 -17.78 14.66
C SER A 96 3.32 -17.27 13.31
N TYR A 97 2.45 -16.57 12.61
CA TYR A 97 2.72 -15.99 11.31
C TYR A 97 2.78 -14.47 11.41
N GLU A 98 3.77 -13.87 10.74
CA GLU A 98 3.87 -12.43 10.54
C GLU A 98 4.57 -12.17 9.20
N ILE A 99 4.02 -11.25 8.40
CA ILE A 99 4.62 -10.79 7.15
C ILE A 99 4.08 -9.42 6.75
N GLU A 100 4.89 -8.64 6.03
CA GLU A 100 4.40 -7.49 5.24
C GLU A 100 4.27 -7.86 3.76
N TYR A 101 3.15 -7.48 3.15
CA TYR A 101 2.89 -7.69 1.72
C TYR A 101 1.98 -6.60 1.16
N ARG A 102 1.81 -6.59 -0.15
CA ARG A 102 0.86 -5.70 -0.82
C ARG A 102 -0.37 -6.47 -1.28
N PHE A 103 -1.54 -5.99 -0.88
CA PHE A 103 -2.82 -6.44 -1.43
C PHE A 103 -3.40 -5.45 -2.43
N ARG A 104 -3.93 -5.99 -3.52
CA ARG A 104 -4.69 -5.27 -4.54
C ARG A 104 -6.09 -4.96 -4.03
N ARG A 105 -6.47 -3.69 -4.10
CA ARG A 105 -7.82 -3.21 -3.87
C ARG A 105 -8.70 -3.49 -5.11
N HIS A 106 -10.01 -3.45 -4.96
CA HIS A 106 -11.00 -3.67 -6.03
C HIS A 106 -10.81 -2.77 -7.26
N ASP A 107 -10.20 -1.60 -7.10
CA ASP A 107 -9.88 -0.67 -8.20
C ASP A 107 -8.47 -0.85 -8.80
N GLY A 108 -7.74 -1.88 -8.36
CA GLY A 108 -6.42 -2.21 -8.87
C GLY A 108 -5.25 -1.58 -8.14
N ALA A 109 -5.47 -0.62 -7.23
CA ALA A 109 -4.40 -0.03 -6.44
C ALA A 109 -3.82 -1.04 -5.43
N TYR A 110 -2.50 -1.03 -5.24
CA TYR A 110 -1.84 -1.83 -4.22
C TYR A 110 -1.57 -1.00 -2.97
N ARG A 111 -1.77 -1.60 -1.79
CA ARG A 111 -1.42 -1.01 -0.50
C ARG A 111 -0.70 -2.01 0.37
N TRP A 112 0.18 -1.52 1.24
CA TRP A 112 0.89 -2.34 2.22
C TRP A 112 -0.01 -2.79 3.37
N PHE A 113 0.11 -4.07 3.70
CA PHE A 113 -0.53 -4.70 4.85
C PHE A 113 0.51 -5.46 5.66
N VAL A 114 0.27 -5.54 6.97
CA VAL A 114 0.89 -6.53 7.83
C VAL A 114 -0.14 -7.63 8.12
N GLY A 115 0.20 -8.85 7.74
CA GLY A 115 -0.55 -10.05 8.07
C GLY A 115 0.00 -10.68 9.35
N ARG A 116 -0.85 -10.95 10.33
CA ARG A 116 -0.47 -11.65 11.57
C ARG A 116 -1.47 -12.74 11.89
N ALA A 117 -0.99 -13.91 12.34
CA ALA A 117 -1.87 -14.97 12.79
C ALA A 117 -1.23 -15.85 13.87
N ASN A 118 -2.08 -16.48 14.68
CA ASN A 118 -1.66 -17.42 15.69
C ASN A 118 -2.40 -18.76 15.53
N PRO A 119 -1.72 -19.89 15.80
CA PRO A 119 -2.35 -21.20 15.80
C PRO A 119 -3.32 -21.34 16.98
N VAL A 120 -4.53 -21.80 16.70
CA VAL A 120 -5.50 -22.26 17.69
C VAL A 120 -5.28 -23.76 17.88
N ARG A 121 -5.16 -24.19 19.14
CA ARG A 121 -4.85 -25.58 19.50
C ARG A 121 -6.01 -26.24 20.20
N ALA A 122 -6.25 -27.51 19.89
CA ALA A 122 -7.12 -28.36 20.66
C ALA A 122 -6.50 -28.73 22.03
N ALA A 123 -7.28 -29.38 22.89
CA ALA A 123 -6.86 -29.78 24.23
C ALA A 123 -5.66 -30.75 24.23
N ASP A 124 -5.44 -31.48 23.14
CA ASP A 124 -4.30 -32.38 22.92
C ASP A 124 -3.03 -31.66 22.41
N GLY A 125 -3.09 -30.33 22.23
CA GLY A 125 -2.00 -29.50 21.73
C GLY A 125 -1.86 -29.45 20.21
N ARG A 126 -2.68 -30.21 19.47
CA ARG A 126 -2.69 -30.20 18.00
C ARG A 126 -3.27 -28.89 17.48
N VAL A 127 -2.64 -28.31 16.46
CA VAL A 127 -3.22 -27.13 15.79
C VAL A 127 -4.45 -27.55 15.00
N VAL A 128 -5.53 -26.78 15.16
CA VAL A 128 -6.81 -27.01 14.48
C VAL A 128 -7.15 -25.96 13.44
N GLU A 129 -6.66 -24.74 13.64
CA GLU A 129 -6.82 -23.61 12.73
C GLU A 129 -5.77 -22.54 13.03
N TRP A 130 -5.62 -21.59 12.12
CA TRP A 130 -5.02 -20.30 12.45
C TRP A 130 -6.06 -19.22 12.25
N VAL A 131 -6.05 -18.25 13.16
CA VAL A 131 -6.85 -17.03 13.06
C VAL A 131 -5.92 -15.86 12.96
N GLY A 132 -6.17 -14.99 11.98
CA GLY A 132 -5.31 -13.87 11.67
C GLY A 132 -6.04 -12.62 11.23
N THR A 133 -5.28 -11.54 11.17
CA THR A 133 -5.73 -10.26 10.65
C THR A 133 -4.78 -9.75 9.57
N CYS A 134 -5.30 -8.87 8.72
CA CYS A 134 -4.50 -8.05 7.82
C CYS A 134 -4.77 -6.58 8.18
N THR A 135 -3.74 -5.89 8.67
CA THR A 135 -3.83 -4.47 9.02
C THR A 135 -3.16 -3.64 7.94
N ASP A 136 -3.87 -2.65 7.40
CA ASP A 136 -3.33 -1.69 6.44
C ASP A 136 -2.28 -0.80 7.13
N ILE A 137 -1.07 -0.79 6.60
CA ILE A 137 0.06 -0.01 7.12
C ILE A 137 0.60 0.98 6.07
N ASP A 138 -0.11 1.16 4.96
CA ASP A 138 0.38 1.94 3.82
C ASP A 138 0.64 3.40 4.19
N THR A 139 -0.32 4.02 4.91
CA THR A 139 -0.18 5.39 5.40
C THR A 139 0.98 5.53 6.38
N GLN A 140 1.16 4.55 7.27
CA GLN A 140 2.26 4.55 8.25
C GLN A 140 3.62 4.40 7.55
N ARG A 141 3.73 3.49 6.57
CA ARG A 141 4.97 3.31 5.79
C ARG A 141 5.33 4.58 5.03
N ARG A 142 4.38 5.18 4.30
CA ARG A 142 4.63 6.42 3.55
C ARG A 142 5.08 7.56 4.46
N ALA A 143 4.48 7.68 5.65
CA ALA A 143 4.90 8.68 6.63
C ALA A 143 6.33 8.42 7.14
N GLY A 144 6.68 7.16 7.44
CA GLY A 144 8.02 6.78 7.86
C GLY A 144 9.08 7.00 6.78
N GLU A 145 8.77 6.65 5.52
CA GLU A 145 9.65 6.87 4.37
C GLU A 145 9.87 8.37 4.11
N ALA A 146 8.82 9.20 4.24
CA ALA A 146 8.95 10.65 4.15
C ALA A 146 9.81 11.26 5.29
N GLN A 147 9.67 10.76 6.52
CA GLN A 147 10.51 11.19 7.64
C GLN A 147 11.97 10.77 7.45
N HIS A 148 12.20 9.54 7.01
CA HIS A 148 13.53 9.04 6.70
C HIS A 148 14.19 9.86 5.60
N PHE A 149 13.43 10.19 4.55
CA PHE A 149 13.85 11.12 3.49
C PHE A 149 14.29 12.48 4.06
N ILE A 150 13.45 13.11 4.89
CA ILE A 150 13.77 14.42 5.49
C ILE A 150 15.05 14.31 6.32
N ALA A 151 15.23 13.23 7.08
CA ALA A 151 16.42 13.02 7.90
C ALA A 151 17.69 12.82 7.05
N GLU A 152 17.65 11.96 6.03
CA GLU A 152 18.79 11.75 5.13
C GLU A 152 19.13 13.02 4.34
N ALA A 153 18.13 13.69 3.78
CA ALA A 153 18.33 14.95 3.08
C ALA A 153 18.94 16.01 4.01
N SER A 154 18.49 16.09 5.27
CA SER A 154 19.05 17.01 6.28
C SER A 154 20.52 16.70 6.59
N VAL A 155 20.91 15.43 6.67
CA VAL A 155 22.31 15.03 6.87
C VAL A 155 23.16 15.43 5.67
N VAL A 156 22.72 15.14 4.45
CA VAL A 156 23.45 15.50 3.21
C VAL A 156 23.57 17.02 3.06
N LEU A 157 22.52 17.77 3.39
CA LEU A 157 22.54 19.24 3.42
C LEU A 157 23.49 19.80 4.47
N ALA A 158 23.58 19.17 5.65
CA ALA A 158 24.47 19.61 6.72
C ALA A 158 25.94 19.23 6.50
N SER A 159 26.22 18.16 5.75
CA SER A 159 27.57 17.61 5.59
C SER A 159 28.31 18.06 4.33
N SER A 160 27.66 18.75 3.39
CA SER A 160 28.27 19.11 2.11
C SER A 160 28.55 20.61 2.00
N LEU A 161 29.82 20.96 1.79
CA LEU A 161 30.23 22.27 1.26
C LEU A 161 30.00 22.34 -0.26
N ASP A 162 29.62 21.23 -0.89
CA ASP A 162 29.29 21.10 -2.30
C ASP A 162 27.77 20.92 -2.47
N TYR A 163 27.09 22.04 -2.73
CA TYR A 163 25.64 22.06 -2.92
C TYR A 163 25.20 21.26 -4.17
N GLU A 164 26.09 21.06 -5.16
CA GLU A 164 25.77 20.33 -6.39
C GLU A 164 25.52 18.86 -6.10
N ALA A 165 26.46 18.24 -5.37
CA ALA A 165 26.34 16.85 -4.92
C ALA A 165 25.10 16.66 -4.02
N THR A 166 24.82 17.62 -3.14
CA THR A 166 23.68 17.54 -2.23
C THR A 166 22.35 17.59 -2.95
N LEU A 167 22.13 18.58 -3.79
CA LEU A 167 20.87 18.71 -4.52
C LEU A 167 20.68 17.55 -5.52
N THR A 168 21.77 17.04 -6.10
CA THR A 168 21.71 15.79 -6.88
C THR A 168 21.17 14.62 -6.06
N ASN A 169 21.61 14.47 -4.81
CA ASN A 169 21.10 13.41 -3.92
C ASN A 169 19.64 13.65 -3.54
N VAL A 170 19.25 14.90 -3.26
CA VAL A 170 17.85 15.25 -2.97
C VAL A 170 16.93 14.85 -4.14
N ALA A 171 17.31 15.16 -5.38
CA ALA A 171 16.52 14.79 -6.56
C ALA A 171 16.38 13.27 -6.69
N ARG A 172 17.47 12.52 -6.50
CA ARG A 172 17.44 11.04 -6.54
C ARG A 172 16.59 10.45 -5.44
N LEU A 173 16.60 11.01 -4.24
CA LEU A 173 15.83 10.50 -3.11
C LEU A 173 14.33 10.78 -3.23
N ALA A 174 13.96 11.92 -3.82
CA ALA A 174 12.57 12.29 -4.10
C ALA A 174 11.87 11.30 -5.04
N VAL A 175 12.63 10.57 -5.87
CA VAL A 175 12.15 9.57 -6.82
C VAL A 175 12.52 8.15 -6.32
N PRO A 176 11.58 7.21 -6.17
CA PRO A 176 10.17 7.26 -6.55
C PRO A 176 9.23 7.70 -5.40
N HIS A 177 9.75 8.12 -4.26
CA HIS A 177 8.97 8.23 -3.02
C HIS A 177 7.92 9.35 -3.04
N ILE A 178 8.26 10.50 -3.62
CA ILE A 178 7.43 11.72 -3.62
C ILE A 178 6.90 11.99 -5.03
N ALA A 179 7.68 11.71 -6.06
CA ALA A 179 7.31 11.93 -7.45
C ALA A 179 7.96 10.90 -8.38
N ASP A 180 7.37 10.72 -9.57
CA ASP A 180 7.96 9.91 -10.65
C ASP A 180 9.12 10.62 -11.35
N TRP A 181 9.17 11.95 -11.24
CA TRP A 181 10.19 12.85 -11.79
C TRP A 181 10.55 13.91 -10.74
N CYS A 182 11.84 14.19 -10.54
CA CYS A 182 12.29 15.37 -9.83
C CYS A 182 13.36 16.10 -10.64
N ALA A 183 13.23 17.42 -10.81
CA ALA A 183 14.27 18.27 -11.38
C ALA A 183 14.56 19.44 -10.43
N ILE A 184 15.83 19.81 -10.32
CA ILE A 184 16.27 20.94 -9.51
C ILE A 184 17.02 21.90 -10.43
N ASP A 185 16.48 23.12 -10.51
CA ASP A 185 17.03 24.22 -11.31
C ASP A 185 17.65 25.26 -10.37
N ILE A 186 18.80 25.80 -10.77
CA ILE A 186 19.54 26.84 -10.06
C ILE A 186 19.61 28.07 -10.96
N LEU A 187 19.35 29.23 -10.36
CA LEU A 187 19.58 30.52 -11.01
C LEU A 187 21.06 30.88 -10.83
N ASP A 188 21.81 30.91 -11.93
CA ASP A 188 23.20 31.35 -11.92
C ASP A 188 23.28 32.89 -11.83
N ASP A 189 24.44 33.43 -11.46
CA ASP A 189 24.64 34.87 -11.21
C ASP A 189 24.38 35.76 -12.43
N ASP A 190 24.46 35.20 -13.64
CA ASP A 190 24.13 35.87 -14.90
C ASP A 190 22.63 35.94 -15.20
N GLY A 191 21.81 35.39 -14.30
CA GLY A 191 20.35 35.32 -14.41
C GLY A 191 19.84 34.17 -15.29
N SER A 192 20.72 33.29 -15.77
CA SER A 192 20.32 32.10 -16.51
C SER A 192 19.89 30.97 -15.55
N LEU A 193 18.95 30.15 -16.00
CA LEU A 193 18.55 28.93 -15.29
C LEU A 193 19.36 27.75 -15.78
N ARG A 194 20.02 27.07 -14.84
CA ARG A 194 20.74 25.82 -15.07
C ARG A 194 20.09 24.70 -14.28
N ARG A 195 19.69 23.64 -14.98
CA ARG A 195 19.26 22.40 -14.30
C ARG A 195 20.47 21.71 -13.72
N LEU A 196 20.51 21.63 -12.40
CA LEU A 196 21.58 20.98 -11.67
C LEU A 196 21.36 19.47 -11.62
N ALA A 197 20.12 19.05 -11.35
CA ALA A 197 19.80 17.64 -11.15
C ALA A 197 18.49 17.26 -11.81
N VAL A 198 18.42 16.03 -12.30
CA VAL A 198 17.19 15.38 -12.74
C VAL A 198 17.20 13.91 -12.35
N ALA A 199 16.08 13.43 -11.84
CA ALA A 199 15.83 12.04 -11.50
C ALA A 199 14.47 11.63 -12.06
N HIS A 200 14.35 10.38 -12.50
CA HIS A 200 13.13 9.82 -13.04
C HIS A 200 13.05 8.32 -12.69
N ILE A 201 11.84 7.83 -12.37
CA ILE A 201 11.63 6.42 -11.97
C ILE A 201 11.98 5.45 -13.10
N ASP A 202 11.76 5.87 -14.34
CA ASP A 202 12.24 5.23 -15.56
C ASP A 202 13.54 5.89 -16.06
N PRO A 203 14.70 5.22 -15.96
CA PRO A 203 15.98 5.76 -16.43
C PRO A 203 16.02 6.08 -17.92
N ALA A 204 15.20 5.41 -18.76
CA ALA A 204 15.18 5.67 -20.19
C ALA A 204 14.71 7.10 -20.51
N LYS A 205 13.82 7.66 -19.67
CA LYS A 205 13.29 9.02 -19.84
C LYS A 205 14.26 10.12 -19.43
N LEU A 206 15.34 9.81 -18.69
CA LEU A 206 16.39 10.78 -18.40
C LEU A 206 17.05 11.32 -19.68
N SER A 207 17.15 10.48 -20.72
CA SER A 207 17.66 10.91 -22.02
C SER A 207 16.80 12.02 -22.65
N ILE A 208 15.46 11.91 -22.51
CA ILE A 208 14.51 12.91 -22.99
C ILE A 208 14.64 14.21 -22.20
N ALA A 209 14.79 14.11 -20.87
CA ALA A 209 14.98 15.26 -20.00
C ALA A 209 16.26 16.04 -20.35
N HIS A 210 17.38 15.33 -20.54
CA HIS A 210 18.64 15.95 -20.96
C HIS A 210 18.54 16.58 -22.37
N TYR A 211 17.86 15.90 -23.30
CA TYR A 211 17.64 16.43 -24.64
C TYR A 211 16.85 17.75 -24.62
N LEU A 212 15.72 17.78 -23.88
CA LEU A 212 14.90 18.98 -23.75
C LEU A 212 15.68 20.15 -23.15
N GLN A 213 16.51 19.89 -22.13
CA GLN A 213 17.35 20.90 -21.50
C GLN A 213 18.37 21.51 -22.48
N GLN A 214 19.02 20.69 -23.30
CA GLN A 214 20.05 21.17 -24.22
C GLN A 214 19.48 21.93 -25.42
N GLN A 215 18.34 21.48 -25.94
CA GLN A 215 17.78 22.02 -27.17
C GLN A 215 16.84 23.21 -26.92
N TYR A 216 16.28 23.33 -25.72
CA TYR A 216 15.26 24.32 -25.41
C TYR A 216 15.57 25.04 -24.10
N PRO A 217 16.37 26.12 -24.15
CA PRO A 217 16.65 26.92 -22.96
C PRO A 217 15.35 27.53 -22.40
N VAL A 218 15.31 27.66 -21.07
CA VAL A 218 14.15 28.17 -20.35
C VAL A 218 13.95 29.65 -20.66
N ASP A 219 12.74 30.02 -21.09
CA ASP A 219 12.38 31.43 -21.26
C ASP A 219 12.08 32.05 -19.90
N MET A 220 12.97 32.92 -19.43
CA MET A 220 12.81 33.63 -18.15
C MET A 220 11.60 34.57 -18.10
N LYS A 221 10.93 34.84 -19.23
CA LYS A 221 9.68 35.60 -19.31
C LYS A 221 8.42 34.72 -19.39
N ALA A 222 8.56 33.39 -19.40
CA ALA A 222 7.43 32.47 -19.44
C ALA A 222 6.43 32.77 -18.31
N PRO A 223 5.11 32.78 -18.59
CA PRO A 223 4.10 33.18 -17.61
C PRO A 223 3.84 32.14 -16.52
N SER A 224 4.33 30.91 -16.68
CA SER A 224 4.18 29.78 -15.76
C SER A 224 5.49 29.00 -15.58
N GLY A 225 5.49 28.04 -14.65
CA GLY A 225 6.61 27.17 -14.34
C GLY A 225 7.70 27.85 -13.53
N VAL A 226 8.91 27.28 -13.56
CA VAL A 226 10.07 27.75 -12.77
C VAL A 226 10.32 29.26 -12.92
N PRO A 227 10.29 29.87 -14.13
CA PRO A 227 10.46 31.32 -14.28
C PRO A 227 9.41 32.15 -13.54
N ALA A 228 8.14 31.71 -13.55
CA ALA A 228 7.07 32.43 -12.87
C ALA A 228 7.21 32.33 -11.34
N VAL A 229 7.54 31.15 -10.83
CA VAL A 229 7.84 30.93 -9.40
C VAL A 229 9.00 31.80 -8.95
N LEU A 230 10.10 31.86 -9.72
CA LEU A 230 11.25 32.72 -9.39
C LEU A 230 10.90 34.20 -9.37
N ARG A 231 10.09 34.68 -10.32
CA ARG A 231 9.67 36.10 -10.37
C ARG A 231 8.69 36.48 -9.27
N THR A 232 7.81 35.56 -8.87
CA THR A 232 6.69 35.85 -7.94
C THR A 232 6.95 35.41 -6.50
N GLY A 233 7.87 34.48 -6.29
CA GLY A 233 8.08 33.79 -5.02
C GLY A 233 6.92 32.88 -4.59
N GLN A 234 5.92 32.67 -5.44
CA GLN A 234 4.75 31.84 -5.13
C GLN A 234 4.92 30.44 -5.72
N PRO A 235 4.71 29.37 -4.94
CA PRO A 235 4.73 28.02 -5.48
C PRO A 235 3.57 27.82 -6.47
N GLU A 236 3.86 27.11 -7.57
CA GLU A 236 2.88 26.72 -8.56
C GLU A 236 2.62 25.21 -8.44
N LEU A 237 1.35 24.82 -8.42
CA LEU A 237 0.92 23.41 -8.38
C LEU A 237 -0.10 23.17 -9.49
N VAL A 238 0.24 22.30 -10.42
CA VAL A 238 -0.63 21.83 -11.49
C VAL A 238 -1.13 20.44 -11.11
N ARG A 239 -2.39 20.39 -10.64
CA ARG A 239 -3.00 19.15 -10.14
C ARG A 239 -3.24 18.11 -11.23
N GLU A 240 -3.48 18.58 -12.44
CA GLU A 240 -3.75 17.73 -13.60
C GLU A 240 -3.18 18.40 -14.85
N ILE A 241 -2.34 17.66 -15.56
CA ILE A 241 -1.77 18.04 -16.86
C ILE A 241 -2.49 17.21 -17.90
N SER A 242 -3.53 17.80 -18.50
CA SER A 242 -4.27 17.16 -19.60
C SER A 242 -3.54 17.31 -20.93
N ASP A 243 -3.91 16.51 -21.92
CA ASP A 243 -3.34 16.62 -23.26
C ASP A 243 -3.67 17.97 -23.92
N GLU A 244 -4.88 18.51 -23.67
CA GLU A 244 -5.28 19.83 -24.14
C GLU A 244 -4.41 20.93 -23.51
N LEU A 245 -4.06 20.78 -22.23
CA LEU A 245 -3.16 21.71 -21.55
C LEU A 245 -1.77 21.67 -22.16
N LEU A 246 -1.24 20.47 -22.47
CA LEU A 246 0.05 20.32 -23.17
C LEU A 246 0.02 20.95 -24.56
N VAL A 247 -1.04 20.72 -25.34
CA VAL A 247 -1.22 21.32 -26.68
C VAL A 247 -1.26 22.84 -26.60
N ALA A 248 -1.99 23.41 -25.64
CA ALA A 248 -2.07 24.86 -25.46
C ALA A 248 -0.72 25.46 -25.00
N ALA A 249 -0.05 24.81 -24.05
CA ALA A 249 1.24 25.26 -23.52
C ALA A 249 2.36 25.19 -24.57
N LEU A 250 2.31 24.22 -25.48
CA LEU A 250 3.32 23.99 -26.52
C LEU A 250 2.87 24.46 -27.91
N HIS A 251 1.88 25.36 -28.01
CA HIS A 251 1.38 25.83 -29.30
C HIS A 251 2.45 26.46 -30.20
N ASP A 252 3.43 27.16 -29.60
CA ASP A 252 4.57 27.77 -30.29
C ASP A 252 5.70 26.77 -30.60
N LYS A 253 5.64 25.55 -30.04
CA LYS A 253 6.67 24.49 -30.16
C LYS A 253 6.02 23.11 -30.35
N PRO A 254 5.20 22.91 -31.40
CA PRO A 254 4.45 21.66 -31.59
C PRO A 254 5.33 20.43 -31.73
N GLU A 255 6.58 20.58 -32.16
CA GLU A 255 7.58 19.51 -32.25
C GLU A 255 7.91 18.89 -30.88
N LEU A 256 7.69 19.61 -29.79
CA LEU A 256 7.93 19.13 -28.43
C LEU A 256 6.80 18.29 -27.86
N LEU A 257 5.60 18.38 -28.44
CA LEU A 257 4.39 17.80 -27.86
C LEU A 257 4.52 16.28 -27.67
N GLN A 258 5.10 15.58 -28.64
CA GLN A 258 5.29 14.13 -28.53
C GLN A 258 6.29 13.77 -27.42
N LEU A 259 7.37 14.54 -27.26
CA LEU A 259 8.34 14.32 -26.18
C LEU A 259 7.69 14.50 -24.81
N PHE A 260 6.87 15.54 -24.61
CA PHE A 260 6.15 15.74 -23.35
C PHE A 260 5.12 14.64 -23.07
N ARG A 261 4.45 14.10 -24.10
CA ARG A 261 3.57 12.93 -23.97
C ARG A 261 4.34 11.68 -23.57
N ASP A 262 5.51 11.45 -24.16
CA ASP A 262 6.38 10.31 -23.84
C ASP A 262 6.92 10.41 -22.41
N LEU A 263 7.17 11.64 -21.93
CA LEU A 263 7.49 11.88 -20.52
C LEU A 263 6.34 11.49 -19.59
N GLY A 264 5.10 11.67 -20.02
CA GLY A 264 3.91 11.20 -19.30
C GLY A 264 3.62 11.99 -18.03
N LEU A 265 3.94 13.29 -18.03
CA LEU A 265 3.64 14.19 -16.91
C LEU A 265 2.13 14.30 -16.73
N ARG A 266 1.63 14.01 -15.52
CA ARG A 266 0.20 14.08 -15.18
C ARG A 266 -0.12 15.16 -14.16
N SER A 267 0.87 15.61 -13.41
CA SER A 267 0.80 16.68 -12.42
C SER A 267 2.21 17.19 -12.15
N SER A 268 2.32 18.40 -11.59
CA SER A 268 3.60 19.00 -11.18
C SER A 268 3.41 19.92 -9.99
#